data_AF-A0A8C0Z371-F1
#
_entry.id   AF-A0A8C0Z371-F1
#
_cell.length_a   1.000
_cell.length_b   1.000
_cell.length_c   1.000
_cell.angle_alpha   90.00
_cell.angle_beta   90.00
_cell.angle_gamma   90.00
#
_symmetry.space_group_name_H-M   'P 1'
#
loop_
_entity.id
_entity.type
_entity.pdbx_description
1 polymer ?
#
loop_
_entity_poly.entity_id
_entity_poly.type
_entity_poly.pdbx_seq_one_letter_code
_entity_poly.pdbx_strand_id
1 'polypeptide(L)'
;MSLVLRVPQRAVPVRRAPLRSRVELLRAVLGVRDFDLGLLCVDNEGMQRLNRAYRGDDRPTDVLSFPFHEVTAAHGLCHLLGFTHSTEAEWRKMYQKEKQVLEELSRLTGTRLQPLSRGLFWCW
;
A
#
# COMPACT_ATOMS: atom_id res chain seq x y z
N MET A 1 -0.38 -2.95 17.47
CA MET A 1 -0.84 -3.06 16.07
C MET A 1 -0.44 -4.38 15.41
N SER A 2 -1.12 -4.73 14.33
CA SER A 2 -0.89 -5.94 13.55
C SER A 2 0.44 -5.91 12.76
N LEU A 3 1.01 -7.10 12.57
CA LEU A 3 2.11 -7.35 11.64
C LEU A 3 1.68 -8.46 10.68
N VAL A 4 1.54 -8.12 9.41
CA VAL A 4 1.20 -9.06 8.34
C VAL A 4 2.46 -9.36 7.54
N LEU A 5 2.81 -10.64 7.43
CA LEU A 5 3.93 -11.10 6.63
C LEU A 5 3.43 -12.07 5.56
N ARG A 6 3.58 -11.69 4.29
CA ARG A 6 3.26 -12.55 3.13
C ARG A 6 4.52 -12.79 2.31
N VAL A 7 4.73 -14.04 1.93
CA VAL A 7 5.87 -14.47 1.12
C VAL A 7 5.34 -15.35 -0.02
N PRO A 8 4.76 -14.77 -1.08
CA PRO A 8 4.30 -15.51 -2.25
C PRO A 8 5.45 -16.04 -3.11
N GLN A 9 6.60 -15.36 -3.14
CA GLN A 9 7.76 -15.80 -3.92
C GLN A 9 8.37 -17.09 -3.37
N ARG A 10 9.04 -17.84 -4.25
CA ARG A 10 9.74 -19.10 -3.91
C ARG A 10 11.21 -19.12 -4.34
N ALA A 11 11.71 -18.05 -4.94
CA ALA A 11 13.08 -17.95 -5.42
C ALA A 11 14.10 -18.03 -4.27
N VAL A 12 13.77 -17.44 -3.12
CA VAL A 12 14.63 -17.42 -1.93
C VAL A 12 13.89 -17.96 -0.71
N PRO A 13 14.44 -18.93 0.05
CA PRO A 13 13.81 -19.40 1.28
C PRO A 13 13.75 -18.30 2.36
N VAL A 14 12.53 -17.89 2.73
CA VAL A 14 12.31 -16.92 3.81
C VAL A 14 11.66 -17.60 5.01
N ARG A 15 12.40 -17.66 6.14
CA ARG A 15 11.88 -18.21 7.40
C ARG A 15 10.96 -17.19 8.08
N ARG A 16 9.66 -17.44 8.02
CA ARG A 16 8.62 -16.48 8.50
C ARG A 16 8.70 -16.19 10.00
N ALA A 17 8.86 -17.23 10.84
CA ALA A 17 8.89 -17.03 12.29
C ALA A 17 10.09 -16.18 12.75
N PRO A 18 11.35 -16.48 12.37
CA PRO A 18 12.49 -15.62 12.69
C PRO A 18 12.36 -14.19 12.14
N LEU A 19 11.85 -14.04 10.92
CA LEU A 19 11.63 -12.71 10.32
C LEU A 19 10.61 -11.91 11.12
N ARG A 20 9.48 -12.52 11.50
CA ARG A 20 8.46 -11.88 12.35
C ARG A 20 9.07 -11.40 13.67
N SER A 21 9.79 -12.27 14.39
CA SER A 21 10.39 -11.90 15.68
C SER A 21 11.40 -10.73 15.54
N ARG A 22 12.21 -10.73 14.49
CA ARG A 22 13.17 -9.64 14.23
C ARG A 22 12.46 -8.33 13.90
N VAL A 23 11.40 -8.37 13.09
CA VAL A 23 10.63 -7.17 12.73
C VAL A 23 9.91 -6.60 13.95
N GLU A 24 9.34 -7.43 14.82
CA GLU A 24 8.73 -6.95 16.07
C GLU A 24 9.77 -6.29 16.99
N LEU A 25 10.97 -6.85 17.09
CA LEU A 25 12.05 -6.24 17.86
C LEU A 25 12.45 -4.87 17.26
N LEU A 26 12.60 -4.78 15.94
CA LEU A 26 12.90 -3.52 15.26
C LEU A 26 11.81 -2.47 15.52
N ARG A 27 10.53 -2.84 15.47
CA ARG A 27 9.41 -1.94 15.80
C ARG A 27 9.48 -1.46 17.24
N ALA A 28 9.88 -2.32 18.17
CA ALA A 28 10.05 -1.95 19.57
C ALA A 28 11.20 -0.95 19.75
N VAL A 29 12.36 -1.20 19.13
CA VAL A 29 13.54 -0.32 19.19
C VAL A 29 13.24 1.05 18.57
N LEU A 30 12.50 1.07 17.46
CA LEU A 30 12.14 2.31 16.76
C LEU A 30 10.96 3.06 17.41
N GLY A 31 10.29 2.49 18.42
CA GLY A 31 9.13 3.11 19.06
C GLY A 31 7.87 3.18 18.19
N VAL A 32 7.75 2.33 17.16
CA VAL A 32 6.64 2.33 16.17
C VAL A 32 5.71 1.13 16.31
N ARG A 33 5.50 0.66 17.54
CA ARG A 33 4.62 -0.50 17.84
C ARG A 33 3.13 -0.20 17.64
N ASP A 34 2.80 1.08 17.57
CA ASP A 34 1.44 1.60 17.45
C ASP A 34 1.05 1.90 15.99
N PHE A 35 1.65 1.22 15.02
CA PHE A 35 1.28 1.31 13.60
C PHE A 35 1.20 -0.06 12.96
N ASP A 36 0.22 -0.31 12.10
CA ASP A 36 0.13 -1.58 11.35
C ASP A 36 1.27 -1.66 10.33
N LEU A 37 1.90 -2.83 10.23
CA LEU A 37 2.99 -3.07 9.27
C LEU A 37 2.69 -4.28 8.39
N GLY A 38 2.71 -4.07 7.08
CA GLY A 38 2.64 -5.13 6.08
C GLY A 38 4.00 -5.33 5.42
N LEU A 39 4.49 -6.58 5.39
CA LEU A 39 5.67 -6.99 4.63
C LEU A 39 5.26 -8.01 3.57
N LEU A 40 5.50 -7.68 2.30
CA LEU A 40 5.28 -8.54 1.16
C LEU A 40 6.62 -8.86 0.48
N CYS A 41 7.07 -10.11 0.58
CA CYS A 41 8.28 -10.57 -0.09
C CYS A 41 7.93 -11.14 -1.47
N VAL A 42 8.39 -10.47 -2.53
CA VAL A 42 8.21 -10.89 -3.93
C VAL A 42 9.55 -11.24 -4.58
N ASP A 43 9.50 -11.87 -5.75
CA ASP A 43 10.66 -12.07 -6.61
C ASP A 43 10.88 -10.84 -7.52
N ASN A 44 11.94 -10.87 -8.34
CA ASN A 44 12.29 -9.76 -9.22
C ASN A 44 11.19 -9.43 -10.24
N GLU A 45 10.53 -10.45 -10.81
CA GLU A 45 9.43 -10.21 -11.74
C GLU A 45 8.24 -9.55 -11.04
N GLY A 46 7.86 -10.05 -9.86
CA GLY A 46 6.83 -9.44 -9.03
C GLY A 46 7.18 -8.01 -8.66
N MET A 47 8.43 -7.76 -8.28
CA MET A 47 8.91 -6.42 -7.94
C MET A 47 8.89 -5.47 -9.12
N GLN A 48 9.35 -5.89 -10.31
CA GLN A 48 9.30 -5.08 -11.52
C GLN A 48 7.85 -4.75 -11.89
N ARG A 49 6.93 -5.73 -11.81
CA ARG A 49 5.49 -5.48 -12.03
C ARG A 49 4.94 -4.42 -11.07
N LEU A 50 5.29 -4.51 -9.79
CA LEU A 50 4.87 -3.54 -8.78
C LEU A 50 5.51 -2.16 -9.02
N ASN A 51 6.82 -2.10 -9.30
CA ASN A 51 7.52 -0.85 -9.54
C ASN A 51 6.97 -0.12 -10.77
N ARG A 52 6.67 -0.87 -11.84
CA ARG A 52 6.00 -0.33 -13.03
C ARG A 52 4.59 0.16 -12.72
N ALA A 53 3.81 -0.60 -11.96
CA ALA A 53 2.44 -0.22 -11.61
C ALA A 53 2.39 1.06 -10.77
N TYR A 54 3.21 1.16 -9.73
CA TYR A 54 3.10 2.23 -8.72
C TYR A 54 4.08 3.39 -8.94
N ARG A 55 5.26 3.14 -9.51
CA ARG A 55 6.26 4.17 -9.84
C ARG A 55 6.47 4.37 -11.35
N GLY A 56 5.81 3.61 -12.23
CA GLY A 56 6.02 3.75 -13.67
C GLY A 56 7.45 3.39 -14.12
N ASP A 57 8.23 2.74 -13.26
CA ASP A 57 9.61 2.34 -13.54
C ASP A 57 9.64 0.83 -13.83
N ASP A 58 9.99 0.47 -15.05
CA ASP A 58 9.99 -0.91 -15.54
C ASP A 58 11.30 -1.64 -15.22
N ARG A 59 11.78 -1.48 -13.99
CA ARG A 59 12.94 -2.18 -13.43
C ARG A 59 12.61 -2.66 -12.01
N PRO A 60 13.17 -3.77 -11.54
CA PRO A 60 13.04 -4.16 -10.14
C PRO A 60 13.81 -3.18 -9.23
N THR A 61 13.44 -3.14 -7.96
CA THR A 61 14.13 -2.40 -6.89
C THR A 61 14.13 -3.23 -5.62
N ASP A 62 15.06 -3.00 -4.70
CA ASP A 62 15.16 -3.86 -3.51
C ASP A 62 13.96 -3.71 -2.57
N VAL A 63 13.42 -2.49 -2.45
CA VAL A 63 12.31 -2.17 -1.55
C VAL A 63 11.35 -1.19 -2.21
N LEU A 64 10.06 -1.52 -2.14
CA LEU A 64 8.96 -0.63 -2.50
C LEU A 64 8.07 -0.38 -1.27
N SER A 65 8.10 0.85 -0.75
CA SER A 65 7.34 1.25 0.44
C SER A 65 6.03 1.92 0.05
N PHE A 66 4.93 1.52 0.70
CA PHE A 66 3.61 2.09 0.50
C PHE A 66 3.16 2.83 1.76
N PRO A 67 2.88 4.14 1.68
CA PRO A 67 2.25 4.89 2.77
C PRO A 67 0.79 4.43 2.92
N PHE A 68 0.51 3.73 4.01
CA PHE A 68 -0.82 3.15 4.25
C PHE A 68 -1.81 4.19 4.78
N HIS A 69 -1.35 5.14 5.60
CA HIS A 69 -2.22 6.04 6.34
C HIS A 69 -2.89 7.08 5.45
N GLU A 70 -2.18 7.65 4.50
CA GLU A 70 -2.62 8.76 3.67
C GLU A 70 -3.70 8.30 2.68
N VAL A 71 -3.51 7.13 2.08
CA VAL A 71 -4.47 6.55 1.13
C VAL A 71 -5.71 6.05 1.87
N THR A 72 -5.54 5.37 3.01
CA THR A 72 -6.68 4.93 3.83
C THR A 72 -7.44 6.12 4.44
N ALA A 73 -6.75 7.18 4.86
CA ALA A 73 -7.39 8.39 5.36
C ALA A 73 -8.17 9.09 4.26
N ALA A 74 -7.61 9.24 3.06
CA ALA A 74 -8.33 9.81 1.92
C ALA A 74 -9.59 9.00 1.58
N HIS A 75 -9.49 7.67 1.59
CA HIS A 75 -10.61 6.76 1.39
C HIS A 75 -11.69 6.89 2.48
N GLY A 76 -11.30 6.83 3.76
CA GLY A 76 -12.21 6.99 4.89
C GLY A 76 -12.90 8.37 4.90
N LEU A 77 -12.17 9.43 4.57
CA LEU A 77 -12.73 10.78 4.41
C LEU A 77 -13.75 10.84 3.28
N CYS A 78 -13.52 10.15 2.16
CA CYS A 78 -14.51 10.07 1.09
C CYS A 78 -15.81 9.41 1.59
N HIS A 79 -15.74 8.34 2.37
CA HIS A 79 -16.95 7.76 2.98
C HIS A 79 -17.67 8.72 3.94
N LEU A 80 -16.94 9.45 4.77
CA LEU A 80 -17.53 10.46 5.68
C LEU A 80 -18.19 11.61 4.93
N LEU A 81 -17.70 11.94 3.73
CA LEU A 81 -18.31 12.93 2.83
C LEU A 81 -19.48 12.37 2.01
N GLY A 82 -19.89 11.12 2.25
CA GLY A 82 -21.03 10.48 1.61
C GLY A 82 -20.72 9.80 0.28
N PHE A 83 -19.45 9.61 -0.07
CA PHE A 83 -19.08 8.79 -1.24
C PHE A 83 -19.20 7.31 -0.90
N THR A 84 -19.76 6.54 -1.82
CA THR A 84 -19.88 5.07 -1.76
C THR A 84 -19.22 4.46 -2.98
N HIS A 85 -19.04 3.14 -2.97
CA HIS A 85 -18.47 2.41 -4.11
C HIS A 85 -19.14 1.05 -4.32
N SER A 86 -20.44 0.95 -4.03
CA SER A 86 -21.22 -0.30 -4.18
C SER A 86 -21.59 -0.60 -5.63
N THR A 87 -21.59 0.42 -6.49
CA THR A 87 -21.80 0.32 -7.94
C THR A 87 -20.65 0.98 -8.72
N GLU A 88 -20.51 0.66 -10.01
CA GLU A 88 -19.40 1.17 -10.82
C GLU A 88 -19.46 2.69 -10.98
N ALA A 89 -20.66 3.23 -11.10
CA ALA A 89 -20.89 4.66 -11.19
C ALA A 89 -20.49 5.40 -9.91
N GLU A 90 -20.81 4.83 -8.75
CA GLU A 90 -20.43 5.40 -7.44
C GLU A 90 -18.92 5.29 -7.22
N TRP A 91 -18.35 4.10 -7.48
CA TRP A 91 -16.92 3.87 -7.39
C TRP A 91 -16.12 4.84 -8.26
N ARG A 92 -16.54 5.09 -9.51
CA ARG A 92 -15.86 6.06 -10.40
C ARG A 92 -15.80 7.45 -9.77
N LYS A 93 -16.88 7.89 -9.12
CA LYS A 93 -16.93 9.19 -8.44
C LYS A 93 -16.00 9.22 -7.22
N MET A 94 -16.06 8.19 -6.39
CA MET A 94 -15.21 8.07 -5.20
C MET A 94 -13.73 7.99 -5.59
N TYR A 95 -13.38 7.17 -6.58
CA TYR A 95 -12.04 7.02 -7.11
C TYR A 95 -11.48 8.34 -7.65
N GLN A 96 -12.28 9.11 -8.41
CA GLN A 96 -11.86 10.42 -8.89
C GLN A 96 -11.56 11.37 -7.74
N LYS A 97 -12.38 11.34 -6.68
CA LYS A 97 -12.18 12.20 -5.52
C LYS A 97 -10.94 11.81 -4.72
N GLU A 98 -10.74 10.52 -4.46
CA GLU A 98 -9.53 10.00 -3.84
C GLU A 98 -8.28 10.37 -4.64
N LYS A 99 -8.32 10.16 -5.96
CA LYS A 99 -7.22 10.49 -6.86
C LYS A 99 -6.86 11.97 -6.75
N GLN A 100 -7.85 12.87 -6.79
CA GLN A 100 -7.63 14.30 -6.66
C GLN A 100 -6.92 14.66 -5.34
N VAL A 101 -7.40 14.11 -4.21
CA VAL A 101 -6.82 14.38 -2.87
C VAL A 101 -5.39 13.88 -2.79
N LEU A 102 -5.12 12.67 -3.30
CA LEU A 102 -3.80 12.04 -3.23
C LEU A 102 -2.79 12.69 -4.18
N GLU A 103 -3.22 13.17 -5.35
CA GLU A 103 -2.40 13.97 -6.26
C GLU A 103 -1.97 15.28 -5.61
N GLU A 104 -2.89 15.96 -4.95
CA GLU A 104 -2.60 17.21 -4.23
C GLU A 104 -1.66 16.97 -3.04
N LEU A 105 -1.90 15.91 -2.26
CA LEU A 105 -1.02 15.53 -1.16
C LEU A 105 0.39 15.16 -1.63
N SER A 106 0.49 14.45 -2.77
CA SER A 106 1.75 14.13 -3.43
C SER A 106 2.51 15.39 -3.84
N ARG A 107 1.81 16.39 -4.39
CA ARG A 107 2.37 17.70 -4.77
C ARG A 107 2.97 18.43 -3.57
N LEU A 108 2.30 18.38 -2.41
CA LEU A 108 2.72 19.11 -1.21
C LEU A 108 3.85 18.42 -0.44
N THR A 109 3.86 17.08 -0.43
CA THR A 109 4.79 16.30 0.41
C THR A 109 5.95 15.67 -0.38
N GLY A 110 5.95 15.77 -1.70
CA GLY A 110 6.92 15.10 -2.58
C GLY A 110 6.77 13.58 -2.60
N THR A 111 5.66 13.06 -2.05
CA THR A 111 5.31 11.63 -2.10
C THR A 111 4.69 11.28 -3.45
N ARG A 112 4.49 9.98 -3.71
CA ARG A 112 3.81 9.50 -4.91
C ARG A 112 2.70 8.54 -4.53
N LEU A 113 1.54 9.11 -4.23
CA LEU A 113 0.36 8.42 -3.73
C LEU A 113 -0.62 8.11 -4.87
N GLN A 114 -1.33 7.00 -4.73
CA GLN A 114 -2.38 6.60 -5.66
C GLN A 114 -3.52 5.89 -4.91
N PRO A 115 -4.77 5.97 -5.40
CA PRO A 115 -5.89 5.27 -4.77
C PRO A 115 -5.68 3.75 -4.73
N LEU A 116 -6.16 3.12 -3.65
CA LEU A 116 -6.06 1.66 -3.45
C LEU A 116 -6.79 0.86 -4.53
N SER A 117 -7.86 1.41 -5.09
CA SER A 117 -8.69 0.75 -6.11
C SER A 117 -8.23 1.00 -7.55
N ARG A 118 -7.02 1.55 -7.77
CA ARG A 118 -6.49 1.82 -9.12
C ARG A 118 -6.51 0.56 -9.99
N GLY A 119 -7.41 0.55 -10.98
CA GLY A 119 -7.58 -0.55 -11.94
C GLY A 119 -8.40 -1.74 -11.41
N LEU A 120 -9.08 -1.61 -10.26
CA LEU A 120 -9.83 -2.68 -9.61
C LEU A 120 -11.14 -2.13 -9.05
N PHE A 121 -12.25 -2.43 -9.73
CA PHE A 121 -13.61 -2.06 -9.28
C PHE A 121 -14.12 -2.98 -8.14
N TRP A 122 -13.60 -4.21 -8.01
CA TRP A 122 -14.09 -5.26 -7.09
C TRP A 122 -13.04 -5.83 -6.13
N CYS A 123 -11.94 -5.11 -5.87
CA CYS A 123 -11.09 -5.50 -4.75
C CYS A 123 -11.62 -4.78 -3.51
N TRP A 124 -12.43 -5.49 -2.72
CA TRP A 124 -12.81 -5.34 -1.31
C TRP A 124 -14.29 -5.69 -1.10
#